data_AF-K9KBU8-F1
#
_entry.id   AF-K9KBU8-F1
#
_cell.length_a   1.000
_cell.length_b   1.000
_cell.length_c   1.000
_cell.angle_alpha   90.00
_cell.angle_beta   90.00
_cell.angle_gamma   90.00
#
_symmetry.space_group_name_H-M   'P 1'
#
loop_
_entity.id
_entity.type
_entity.pdbx_description
1 polymer ?
#
loop_
_entity_poly.entity_id
_entity_poly.type
_entity_poly.pdbx_seq_one_letter_code
_entity_poly.pdbx_strand_id
1 'polypeptide(L)' 'MGIHCWDMAGAGIIVTEAGGVLMDVTGGPFDLMSRRIIAASSKTLAERIAKEIQILPFQRDDED' A
#
# COMPACT_ATOMS: atom_id res chain seq x y z
N MET A 1 -12.69 -4.88 -7.77
CA MET A 1 -12.80 -5.02 -6.30
C MET A 1 -11.40 -4.98 -5.73
N GLY A 2 -11.09 -3.93 -4.98
CA GLY A 2 -9.83 -3.66 -4.30
C GLY A 2 -10.06 -2.54 -3.29
N ILE A 3 -9.11 -2.28 -2.40
CA ILE A 3 -9.19 -1.16 -1.47
C ILE A 3 -9.18 0.17 -2.23
N HIS A 4 -9.80 1.18 -1.63
CA HIS A 4 -9.84 2.55 -2.12
C HIS A 4 -9.11 3.48 -1.14
N CYS A 5 -8.82 4.70 -1.59
CA CYS A 5 -8.10 5.71 -0.81
C CYS A 5 -8.70 5.92 0.59
N TRP A 6 -10.04 5.91 0.71
CA TRP A 6 -10.73 6.07 2.01
C TRP A 6 -10.56 4.88 2.96
N ASP A 7 -10.30 3.67 2.45
CA ASP A 7 -10.03 2.51 3.32
C ASP A 7 -8.66 2.64 4.02
N MET A 8 -7.73 3.37 3.41
CA MET A 8 -6.32 3.44 3.83
C MET A 8 -5.93 4.79 4.45
N ALA A 9 -6.58 5.89 4.08
CA ALA A 9 -6.15 7.25 4.43
C ALA A 9 -5.99 7.45 5.95
N GLY A 10 -6.96 7.01 6.74
CA GLY A 10 -6.92 7.12 8.20
C GLY A 10 -5.97 6.11 8.85
N ALA A 11 -6.01 4.85 8.43
CA ALA A 11 -5.20 3.80 9.04
C ALA A 11 -3.70 3.91 8.70
N GLY A 12 -3.37 4.50 7.54
CA GLY A 12 -2.00 4.64 7.07
C GLY A 12 -1.12 5.41 8.05
N ILE A 13 -1.59 6.59 8.51
CA ILE A 13 -0.84 7.41 9.46
C ILE A 13 -0.69 6.70 10.82
N ILE A 14 -1.70 5.94 11.25
CA ILE A 14 -1.64 5.16 12.50
C ILE A 14 -0.49 4.13 12.44
N VAL A 15 -0.36 3.43 11.31
CA VAL A 15 0.72 2.44 11.12
C VAL A 15 2.09 3.11 11.17
N THR A 16 2.27 4.25 10.49
CA THR A 16 3.58 4.94 10.46
C THR A 16 3.94 5.56 11.79
N GLU A 17 2.98 6.15 12.52
CA GLU A 17 3.20 6.69 13.87
C GLU A 17 3.51 5.58 14.90
N ALA A 18 3.01 4.36 14.68
CA ALA A 18 3.38 3.18 15.46
C ALA A 18 4.77 2.61 15.10
N GLY A 19 5.53 3.26 14.21
CA GLY A 19 6.86 2.83 13.76
C GLY A 19 6.85 1.85 12.57
N GLY A 20 5.69 1.61 11.96
CA GLY A 20 5.55 0.81 10.74
C GLY A 20 5.88 1.59 9.46
N VAL A 21 5.73 0.91 8.32
CA VAL A 21 5.98 1.46 6.98
C VAL A 21 4.82 1.15 6.05
N LEU A 22 4.60 2.05 5.08
CA LEU A 22 3.69 1.86 3.96
C LEU A 22 4.49 1.79 2.65
N MET A 23 4.09 0.91 1.75
CA MET A 23 4.75 0.67 0.46
C MET A 23 3.71 0.29 -0.60
N ASP A 24 3.94 0.62 -1.87
CA ASP A 24 3.14 0.04 -2.96
C ASP A 24 3.56 -1.44 -3.15
N VAL A 25 2.65 -2.30 -3.63
CA VAL A 25 2.95 -3.73 -3.87
C VAL A 25 4.09 -3.96 -4.88
N THR A 26 4.44 -2.96 -5.70
CA THR A 26 5.61 -2.93 -6.58
C THR A 26 6.95 -2.81 -5.84
N GLY A 27 6.93 -2.53 -4.54
CA GLY A 27 8.11 -2.19 -3.74
C GLY A 27 8.48 -0.70 -3.77
N GLY A 28 7.74 0.11 -4.54
CA GLY A 28 7.92 1.55 -4.61
C GLY A 28 7.25 2.32 -3.46
N PRO A 29 7.34 3.67 -3.48
CA PRO A 29 6.63 4.53 -2.54
C PRO A 29 5.13 4.24 -2.54
N PHE A 30 4.49 4.30 -1.37
CA PHE A 30 3.05 4.21 -1.26
C PHE A 30 2.37 5.38 -2.00
N ASP A 31 1.39 5.05 -2.85
CA ASP A 31 0.51 6.00 -3.54
C ASP A 31 -0.94 5.72 -3.11
N LEU A 32 -1.55 6.69 -2.45
CA LEU A 32 -2.88 6.58 -1.84
C LEU A 32 -3.99 6.30 -2.87
N MET A 33 -3.83 6.74 -4.11
CA MET A 33 -4.84 6.61 -5.17
C MET A 33 -4.64 5.36 -6.04
N SER A 34 -3.52 4.64 -5.82
CA SER A 34 -3.13 3.49 -6.63
C SER A 34 -3.91 2.20 -6.40
N ARG A 35 -4.76 2.17 -5.36
CA ARG A 35 -5.51 1.00 -4.88
C ARG A 35 -4.63 -0.17 -4.41
N ARG A 36 -3.39 0.12 -4.03
CA ARG A 36 -2.39 -0.88 -3.62
C ARG A 36 -1.66 -0.38 -2.38
N ILE A 37 -1.47 -1.27 -1.41
CA ILE A 37 -0.71 -0.96 -0.20
C ILE A 37 -0.11 -2.24 0.39
N ILE A 38 1.06 -2.11 0.97
CA ILE A 38 1.63 -3.01 1.96
C ILE A 38 1.85 -2.15 3.21
N ALA A 39 1.15 -2.48 4.29
CA ALA A 39 1.39 -1.94 5.61
C ALA A 39 2.13 -2.98 6.44
N ALA A 40 3.35 -2.69 6.88
CA ALA A 40 4.20 -3.65 7.59
C ALA A 40 4.93 -3.00 8.77
N SER A 41 5.37 -3.82 9.74
CA SER A 41 6.14 -3.34 10.89
C SER A 41 7.58 -2.93 10.56
N SER A 42 8.09 -3.31 9.38
CA SER A 42 9.43 -2.94 8.93
C SER A 42 9.57 -3.01 7.42
N LYS A 43 10.54 -2.27 6.89
CA LYS A 43 10.86 -2.24 5.46
C LYS A 43 11.26 -3.62 4.92
N THR A 44 12.04 -4.39 5.67
CA THR A 44 12.48 -5.74 5.27
C THR A 44 11.30 -6.67 4.97
N LEU A 45 10.26 -6.64 5.80
CA LEU A 45 9.05 -7.43 5.58
C LEU A 45 8.25 -6.91 4.39
N ALA A 46 8.07 -5.59 4.28
CA ALA A 46 7.36 -4.99 3.15
C ALA A 46 7.99 -5.37 1.80
N GLU A 47 9.31 -5.26 1.70
CA GLU A 47 10.06 -5.62 0.48
C GLU A 47 9.99 -7.12 0.19
N ARG A 48 9.99 -7.97 1.23
CA ARG A 48 9.85 -9.42 1.02
C ARG A 48 8.47 -9.76 0.45
N ILE A 49 7.41 -9.14 0.98
CA ILE A 49 6.05 -9.33 0.50
C ILE A 49 5.90 -8.83 -0.93
N ALA A 50 6.42 -7.63 -1.24
CA ALA A 50 6.37 -7.05 -2.58
C ALA A 50 6.96 -7.96 -3.68
N LYS A 51 8.02 -8.72 -3.36
CA LYS A 51 8.67 -9.66 -4.30
C LYS A 51 7.80 -10.87 -4.67
N GLU A 52 6.83 -11.22 -3.85
CA GLU A 52 6.02 -12.43 -4.03
C GLU A 52 4.61 -12.13 -4.59
N ILE A 53 4.21 -10.84 -4.63
CA ILE A 53 2.88 -10.43 -5.08
C ILE A 53 2.85 -10.31 -6.61
N GLN A 54 1.88 -11.00 -7.22
CA GLN A 54 1.46 -10.70 -8.59
C GLN A 54 0.45 -9.56 -8.59
N ILE A 55 0.71 -8.52 -9.38
CA ILE A 55 -0.14 -7.32 -9.45
C ILE A 55 -1.39 -7.60 -10.28
N LEU A 56 -2.55 -7.24 -9.72
CA LEU A 56 -3.82 -7.23 -10.45
C LEU A 56 -4.09 -5.83 -11.03
N PRO A 57 -4.59 -5.74 -12.27
CA PRO A 57 -4.93 -4.46 -12.87
C PRO A 57 -6.26 -3.94 -12.27
N PHE A 58 -6.20 -2.77 -11.66
CA PHE A 58 -7.36 -2.01 -11.21
C PHE A 58 -7.27 -0.58 -11.73
N GLN A 59 -8.40 -0.02 -12.14
CA GLN A 59 -8.54 1.43 -12.36
C GLN A 59 -8.26 2.15 -11.05
N ARG A 60 -7.44 3.19 -11.10
CA ARG A 60 -7.07 4.01 -9.95
C ARG A 60 -8.26 4.83 -9.46
N ASP A 61 -8.14 5.39 -8.27
CA ASP A 61 -9.21 6.24 -7.71
C ASP A 61 -9.24 7.64 -8.34
N ASP A 62 -8.20 8.03 -9.07
CA ASP A 62 -8.04 9.31 -9.76
C ASP A 62 -8.19 9.19 -11.30
N GLU A 63 -8.74 8.08 -11.79
CA GLU A 63 -9.00 7.80 -13.21
C GLU A 63 -10.52 7.69 -13.47
N ASP A 64 -10.96 8.15 -14.65
CA ASP A 64 -12.37 8.13 -15.12
C ASP A 64 -12.83 6.76 -15.64
#